data_AF-A0A1U9S2X3-F1
#
_entry.id   AF-A0A1U9S2X3-F1
#
_cell.length_a   1.000
_cell.length_b   1.000
_cell.length_c   1.000
_cell.angle_alpha   90.00
_cell.angle_beta   90.00
_cell.angle_gamma   90.00
#
_symmetry.space_group_name_H-M   'P 1'
#
loop_
_entity.id
_entity.type
_entity.pdbx_description
1 polymer ?
#
loop_
_entity_poly.entity_id
_entity_poly.type
_entity_poly.pdbx_seq_one_letter_code
_entity_poly.pdbx_strand_id
1 'polypeptide(L)'
;MNKQFILTFLLFFLSLSTEAKIITLSIDTYQNLSKQQQNSIKDNLNKGWISYARDDTKIHYLSYQLIKSISDSIVIAPVKTTSVNLGDLNSIGLWQFDCKNKKMMLLSTATYSITNSKIFSIEEVEFPKEVPAIPNSMANRILEMACVLNYIKNN
;
A
#
# COMPACT_ATOMS: atom_id res chain seq x y z
N MET A 1 -18.24 9.72 -1.83
CA MET A 1 -17.86 8.30 -2.05
C MET A 1 -18.79 7.43 -1.19
N ASN A 2 -19.37 6.35 -1.70
CA ASN A 2 -20.43 5.60 -1.00
C ASN A 2 -19.82 4.73 0.13
N LYS A 3 -20.33 4.81 1.37
CA LYS A 3 -19.81 4.10 2.56
C LYS A 3 -19.81 2.58 2.41
N GLN A 4 -20.78 2.03 1.67
CA GLN A 4 -20.82 0.61 1.32
C GLN A 4 -19.62 0.19 0.45
N PHE A 5 -19.15 1.06 -0.45
CA PHE A 5 -18.01 0.76 -1.30
C PHE A 5 -16.72 0.62 -0.48
N ILE A 6 -16.47 1.53 0.48
CA ILE A 6 -15.27 1.50 1.34
C ILE A 6 -15.25 0.24 2.22
N LEU A 7 -16.40 -0.11 2.80
CA LEU A 7 -16.51 -1.28 3.68
C LEU A 7 -16.35 -2.61 2.91
N THR A 8 -17.00 -2.76 1.75
CA THR A 8 -16.86 -3.96 0.91
C THR A 8 -15.43 -4.11 0.37
N PHE A 9 -14.80 -2.99 0.00
CA PHE A 9 -13.41 -2.95 -0.45
C PHE A 9 -12.45 -3.39 0.66
N LEU A 10 -12.61 -2.89 1.90
CA LEU A 10 -11.82 -3.28 3.07
C LEU A 10 -11.99 -4.76 3.46
N LEU A 11 -13.19 -5.31 3.38
CA LEU A 11 -13.46 -6.72 3.74
C LEU A 11 -12.86 -7.70 2.72
N PHE A 12 -12.84 -7.36 1.43
CA PHE A 12 -12.15 -8.15 0.40
C PHE A 12 -10.63 -8.22 0.65
N PHE A 13 -10.06 -7.24 1.34
CA PHE A 13 -8.60 -7.14 1.57
C PHE A 13 -8.06 -8.00 2.70
N LEU A 14 -8.93 -8.40 3.62
CA LEU A 14 -8.57 -9.26 4.74
C LEU A 14 -8.37 -10.72 4.32
N SER A 15 -8.88 -11.14 3.15
CA SER A 15 -8.83 -12.53 2.68
C SER A 15 -7.59 -12.90 1.85
N LEU A 16 -6.79 -11.92 1.41
CA LEU A 16 -5.56 -12.15 0.65
C LEU A 16 -4.38 -12.16 1.62
N SER A 17 -3.85 -13.32 2.02
CA SER A 17 -2.64 -13.39 2.85
C SER A 17 -1.61 -14.38 2.33
N THR A 18 -0.65 -13.88 1.56
CA THR A 18 0.70 -14.45 1.46
C THR A 18 1.70 -13.31 1.65
N GLU A 19 2.71 -13.51 2.50
CA GLU A 19 3.73 -12.49 2.80
C GLU A 19 4.87 -12.59 1.80
N ALA A 20 5.06 -11.56 0.97
CA ALA A 20 6.21 -11.47 0.08
C ALA A 20 7.39 -10.71 0.75
N LYS A 21 8.60 -11.21 0.48
CA LYS A 21 9.92 -10.67 0.87
C LYS A 21 10.03 -9.17 0.56
N ILE A 22 10.74 -8.39 1.39
CA ILE A 22 10.98 -6.96 1.15
C ILE A 22 11.68 -6.77 -0.20
N ILE A 23 11.00 -6.14 -1.15
CA ILE A 23 11.57 -5.81 -2.46
C ILE A 23 11.95 -4.34 -2.45
N THR A 24 13.24 -4.04 -2.59
CA THR A 24 13.69 -2.70 -2.98
C THR A 24 13.74 -2.67 -4.52
N LEU A 25 12.71 -2.12 -5.16
CA LEU A 25 12.62 -1.98 -6.62
C LEU A 25 12.40 -0.50 -6.96
N SER A 26 13.22 0.06 -7.84
CA SER A 26 13.00 1.38 -8.43
C SER A 26 12.47 1.26 -9.87
N ILE A 27 11.90 2.35 -10.40
CA ILE A 27 11.44 2.42 -11.80
C ILE A 27 12.61 2.18 -12.76
N ASP A 28 13.73 2.88 -12.54
CA ASP A 28 14.94 2.76 -13.38
C ASP A 28 15.49 1.33 -13.39
N THR A 29 15.50 0.66 -12.23
CA THR A 29 15.91 -0.73 -12.15
C THR A 29 14.96 -1.63 -12.93
N TYR A 30 13.65 -1.45 -12.80
CA TYR A 30 12.65 -2.27 -13.51
C TYR A 30 12.73 -2.14 -15.04
N GLN A 31 12.90 -0.91 -15.54
CA GLN A 31 13.00 -0.62 -16.97
C GLN A 31 14.20 -1.31 -17.64
N ASN A 32 15.32 -1.44 -16.92
CA ASN A 32 16.54 -2.04 -17.43
C ASN A 32 16.53 -3.58 -17.42
N LEU A 33 15.48 -4.21 -16.88
CA LEU A 33 15.34 -5.67 -16.87
C LEU A 33 14.86 -6.21 -18.22
N SER A 34 15.23 -7.47 -18.52
CA SER A 34 14.66 -8.19 -19.65
C SER A 34 13.16 -8.42 -19.48
N LYS A 35 12.42 -8.61 -20.59
CA LYS A 35 10.98 -8.92 -20.56
C LYS A 35 10.63 -10.13 -19.69
N GLN A 36 11.48 -11.17 -19.71
CA GLN A 36 11.28 -12.36 -18.88
C GLN A 36 11.39 -12.03 -17.38
N GLN A 37 12.37 -11.20 -16.99
CA GLN A 37 12.51 -10.74 -15.61
C GLN A 37 11.36 -9.82 -15.19
N GLN A 38 10.93 -8.91 -16.07
CA GLN A 38 9.77 -8.04 -15.83
C GLN A 38 8.48 -8.83 -15.60
N ASN A 39 8.24 -9.86 -16.41
CA ASN A 39 7.09 -10.76 -16.25
C ASN A 39 7.17 -11.55 -14.94
N SER A 40 8.34 -12.09 -14.60
CA SER A 40 8.54 -12.79 -13.33
C SER A 40 8.28 -11.89 -12.11
N ILE A 41 8.67 -10.62 -12.17
CA ILE A 41 8.34 -9.63 -11.14
C ILE A 41 6.83 -9.42 -11.08
N LYS A 42 6.16 -9.16 -12.21
CA LYS A 42 4.68 -9.00 -12.27
C LYS A 42 3.96 -10.20 -11.65
N ASP A 43 4.38 -11.42 -11.98
CA ASP A 43 3.80 -12.66 -11.43
C ASP A 43 3.97 -12.76 -9.92
N ASN A 44 5.12 -12.35 -9.39
CA ASN A 44 5.37 -12.33 -7.94
C ASN A 44 4.57 -11.22 -7.23
N LEU A 45 4.45 -10.04 -7.83
CA LEU A 45 3.67 -8.94 -7.28
C LEU A 45 2.17 -9.27 -7.20
N ASN A 46 1.68 -10.11 -8.11
CA ASN A 46 0.28 -10.58 -8.14
C ASN A 46 -0.09 -11.58 -7.03
N LYS A 47 0.82 -11.96 -6.13
CA LYS A 47 0.55 -13.00 -5.12
C LYS A 47 -0.13 -12.51 -3.84
N GLY A 48 -0.19 -11.20 -3.59
CA GLY A 48 -0.90 -10.64 -2.43
C GLY A 48 -0.29 -9.36 -1.88
N TRP A 49 -0.05 -9.35 -0.56
CA TRP A 49 0.57 -8.22 0.14
C TRP A 49 2.09 -8.33 0.10
N ILE A 50 2.73 -7.24 -0.32
CA ILE A 50 4.17 -7.12 -0.42
C ILE A 50 4.62 -6.22 0.72
N SER A 51 5.50 -6.73 1.58
CA SER A 51 6.18 -5.90 2.57
C SER A 51 7.18 -5.00 1.85
N TYR A 52 7.17 -3.70 2.14
CA TYR A 52 8.06 -2.75 1.45
C TYR A 52 8.76 -1.80 2.41
N ALA A 53 8.23 -1.63 3.63
CA ALA A 53 8.88 -0.79 4.63
C ALA A 53 8.62 -1.32 6.04
N ARG A 54 9.67 -1.34 6.86
CA ARG A 54 9.66 -1.87 8.23
C ARG A 54 10.52 -1.00 9.13
N ASP A 55 10.00 -0.67 10.30
CA ASP A 55 10.78 -0.18 11.44
C ASP A 55 10.70 -1.19 12.61
N ASP A 56 11.28 -0.83 13.75
CA ASP A 56 11.34 -1.69 14.93
C ASP A 56 9.94 -1.99 15.53
N THR A 57 8.92 -1.24 15.13
CA THR A 57 7.56 -1.29 15.70
C THR A 57 6.50 -1.70 14.68
N LYS A 58 6.72 -1.50 13.39
CA LYS A 58 5.70 -1.66 12.34
C LYS A 58 6.26 -2.24 11.05
N ILE A 59 5.42 -3.02 10.38
CA ILE A 59 5.65 -3.49 9.01
C ILE A 59 4.52 -2.95 8.15
N HIS A 60 4.87 -2.34 7.01
CA HIS A 60 3.93 -1.81 6.05
C HIS A 60 3.91 -2.65 4.77
N TYR A 61 2.70 -2.85 4.25
CA TYR A 61 2.41 -3.68 3.09
C TYR A 61 1.53 -2.96 2.07
N LEU A 62 1.83 -3.18 0.80
CA LEU A 62 1.07 -2.71 -0.36
C LEU A 62 0.68 -3.94 -1.18
N SER A 63 -0.44 -3.88 -1.89
CA SER A 63 -0.83 -4.92 -2.82
C SER A 63 -0.91 -4.36 -4.23
N TYR A 64 -0.18 -4.99 -5.15
CA TYR A 64 -0.18 -4.63 -6.56
C TYR A 64 -1.57 -4.80 -7.21
N GLN A 65 -2.33 -5.80 -6.76
CA GLN A 65 -3.70 -6.04 -7.22
C GLN A 65 -4.63 -4.88 -6.84
N LEU A 66 -4.43 -4.30 -5.65
CA LEU A 66 -5.33 -3.32 -5.04
C LEU A 66 -4.98 -1.87 -5.38
N ILE A 67 -3.82 -1.65 -6.00
CA ILE A 67 -3.44 -0.35 -6.52
C ILE A 67 -4.34 0.04 -7.69
N LYS A 68 -4.89 1.25 -7.65
CA LYS A 68 -5.72 1.83 -8.70
C LYS A 68 -5.14 3.15 -9.18
N SER A 69 -4.69 3.17 -10.43
CA SER A 69 -4.29 4.38 -11.14
C SER A 69 -5.53 5.25 -11.39
N ILE A 70 -5.49 6.52 -10.99
CA ILE A 70 -6.48 7.52 -11.40
C ILE A 70 -5.97 8.31 -12.61
N SER A 71 -4.66 8.53 -12.66
CA SER A 71 -3.96 9.13 -13.79
C SER A 71 -2.53 8.55 -13.87
N ASP A 72 -1.76 8.98 -14.86
CA ASP A 72 -0.35 8.58 -15.02
C ASP A 72 0.51 8.83 -13.77
N SER A 73 0.11 9.79 -12.93
CA SER A 73 0.88 10.21 -11.76
C SER A 73 0.14 10.09 -10.43
N ILE A 74 -1.17 9.80 -10.43
CA ILE A 74 -1.97 9.70 -9.21
C ILE A 74 -2.46 8.27 -9.03
N VAL A 75 -2.16 7.69 -7.88
CA VAL A 75 -2.56 6.33 -7.53
C VAL A 75 -3.26 6.29 -6.18
N ILE A 76 -4.33 5.50 -6.09
CA ILE A 76 -4.94 5.13 -4.80
C ILE A 76 -4.50 3.73 -4.44
N ALA A 77 -4.05 3.53 -3.20
CA ALA A 77 -3.68 2.22 -2.69
C ALA A 77 -4.07 2.06 -1.22
N PRO A 78 -4.54 0.87 -0.82
CA PRO A 78 -4.60 0.51 0.58
C PRO A 78 -3.19 0.18 1.10
N VAL A 79 -2.81 0.75 2.23
CA VAL A 79 -1.59 0.44 2.97
C VAL A 79 -1.97 -0.30 4.24
N LYS A 80 -1.63 -1.59 4.29
CA LYS A 80 -1.76 -2.38 5.51
C LYS A 80 -0.54 -2.13 6.40
N THR A 81 -0.76 -1.93 7.68
CA THR A 81 0.28 -1.77 8.70
C THR A 81 0.03 -2.76 9.83
N THR A 82 1.02 -3.61 10.08
CA THR A 82 1.02 -4.60 11.15
C THR A 82 2.00 -4.16 12.23
N SER A 83 1.61 -4.22 13.50
CA SER A 83 2.54 -3.99 14.61
C SER A 83 3.47 -5.19 14.82
N VAL A 84 4.76 -4.94 15.04
CA VAL A 84 5.75 -5.97 15.39
C VAL A 84 5.56 -6.45 16.83
N ASN A 85 5.14 -5.55 17.74
CA ASN A 85 5.12 -5.80 19.19
C ASN A 85 3.73 -5.82 19.83
N LEU A 86 2.67 -5.31 19.16
CA LEU A 86 1.31 -5.21 19.74
C LEU A 86 0.40 -6.41 19.43
N GLY A 87 0.99 -7.59 19.20
CA GLY A 87 0.30 -8.88 19.26
C GLY A 87 -0.66 -9.20 18.12
N ASP A 88 -1.60 -8.30 17.78
CA ASP A 88 -2.68 -8.59 16.81
C ASP A 88 -3.30 -7.35 16.17
N LEU A 89 -2.94 -6.14 16.61
CA LEU A 89 -3.56 -4.91 16.12
C LEU A 89 -2.97 -4.53 14.75
N ASN A 90 -3.84 -4.49 13.75
CA ASN A 90 -3.52 -4.12 12.38
C ASN A 90 -4.32 -2.89 11.99
N SER A 91 -3.79 -2.11 11.05
CA SER A 91 -4.52 -1.02 10.42
C SER A 91 -4.41 -1.09 8.91
N ILE A 92 -5.45 -0.65 8.21
CA ILE A 92 -5.42 -0.40 6.78
C ILE A 92 -5.78 1.07 6.58
N GLY A 93 -4.89 1.83 5.96
CA GLY A 93 -5.17 3.17 5.48
C GLY A 93 -5.44 3.16 3.99
N LEU A 94 -6.46 3.86 3.52
CA LEU A 94 -6.62 4.16 2.09
C LEU A 94 -5.89 5.47 1.79
N TRP A 95 -4.89 5.40 0.92
CA TRP A 95 -4.04 6.54 0.59
C TRP A 95 -4.15 6.91 -0.87
N GLN A 96 -4.07 8.21 -1.16
CA GLN A 96 -3.78 8.74 -2.48
C GLN A 96 -2.31 9.18 -2.51
N PHE A 97 -1.60 8.79 -3.56
CA PHE A 97 -0.21 9.15 -3.81
C PHE A 97 -0.11 9.92 -5.12
N ASP A 98 0.53 11.07 -5.07
CA ASP A 98 0.93 11.87 -6.21
C ASP A 98 2.42 11.63 -6.47
N CYS A 99 2.69 10.77 -7.45
CA CYS A 99 4.03 10.33 -7.83
C CYS A 99 4.85 11.43 -8.49
N LYS A 100 4.18 12.41 -9.13
CA LYS A 100 4.86 13.51 -9.81
C LYS A 100 5.32 14.57 -8.80
N ASN A 101 4.44 14.95 -7.89
CA ASN A 101 4.71 15.99 -6.90
C ASN A 101 5.28 15.45 -5.58
N LYS A 102 5.42 14.12 -5.48
CA LYS A 102 5.90 13.41 -4.28
C LYS A 102 5.07 13.75 -3.04
N LYS A 103 3.74 13.72 -3.19
CA LYS A 103 2.79 13.99 -2.10
C LYS A 103 1.96 12.76 -1.80
N MET A 104 1.51 12.63 -0.55
CA MET A 104 0.57 11.59 -0.16
C MET A 104 -0.50 12.13 0.77
N MET A 105 -1.68 11.53 0.68
CA MET A 105 -2.89 11.99 1.32
C MET A 105 -3.66 10.80 1.89
N LEU A 106 -3.90 10.78 3.20
CA LEU A 106 -4.72 9.76 3.84
C LEU A 106 -6.20 10.08 3.64
N LEU A 107 -6.94 9.14 3.06
CA LEU A 107 -8.37 9.27 2.77
C LEU A 107 -9.23 8.64 3.88
N SER A 108 -8.84 7.47 4.37
CA SER A 108 -9.53 6.78 5.47
C SER A 108 -8.60 5.82 6.17
N THR A 109 -8.91 5.46 7.42
CA THR A 109 -8.20 4.42 8.15
C THR A 109 -9.16 3.49 8.87
N ALA A 110 -8.81 2.21 8.94
CA ALA A 110 -9.54 1.21 9.69
C ALA A 110 -8.56 0.41 10.55
N THR A 111 -8.95 0.12 11.79
CA THR A 111 -8.16 -0.70 12.73
C THR A 111 -8.91 -2.00 13.03
N TYR A 112 -8.19 -3.12 12.97
CA TYR A 112 -8.74 -4.46 13.17
C TYR A 112 -7.77 -5.36 13.94
N SER A 113 -8.29 -6.42 14.57
CA SER A 113 -7.51 -7.45 15.27
C SER A 113 -7.70 -8.80 14.59
N ILE A 114 -6.59 -9.51 14.35
CA ILE A 114 -6.61 -10.82 13.69
C ILE A 114 -7.20 -11.89 14.62
N THR A 115 -6.93 -11.84 15.93
CA THR A 115 -7.45 -12.83 16.90
C THR A 115 -8.97 -12.85 17.01
N ASN A 116 -9.63 -11.72 16.75
CA ASN A 116 -11.09 -11.61 16.83
C ASN A 116 -11.79 -11.44 15.48
N SER A 117 -11.05 -11.25 14.37
CA SER A 117 -11.60 -10.90 13.04
C SER A 117 -12.64 -9.76 13.06
N LYS A 118 -12.59 -8.91 14.09
CA LYS A 118 -13.51 -7.78 14.29
C LYS A 118 -12.82 -6.48 13.89
N ILE A 119 -13.53 -5.64 13.16
CA ILE A 119 -13.12 -4.26 12.89
C ILE A 119 -13.50 -3.45 14.13
N PHE A 120 -12.52 -2.77 14.75
CA PHE A 120 -12.73 -2.01 15.99
C PHE A 120 -13.14 -0.58 15.69
N SER A 121 -12.62 0.01 14.61
CA SER A 121 -12.95 1.37 14.19
C SER A 121 -12.70 1.57 12.70
N ILE A 122 -13.53 2.42 12.09
CA ILE A 122 -13.29 3.01 10.77
C ILE A 122 -13.43 4.52 10.95
N GLU A 123 -12.34 5.24 10.70
CA GLU A 123 -12.29 6.69 10.75
C GLU A 123 -12.13 7.20 9.32
N GLU A 124 -13.17 7.89 8.83
CA GLU A 124 -13.03 8.74 7.63
C GLU A 124 -12.28 10.00 8.05
N VAL A 125 -11.23 10.36 7.31
CA VAL A 125 -10.48 11.57 7.64
C VAL A 125 -11.30 12.76 7.14
N GLU A 126 -11.84 13.57 8.06
CA GLU A 126 -12.71 14.72 7.73
C GLU A 126 -12.06 15.71 6.76
N PHE A 127 -10.73 15.84 6.81
CA PHE A 127 -9.95 16.58 5.84
C PHE A 127 -8.74 15.76 5.41
N PRO A 128 -8.58 15.45 4.12
CA PRO A 128 -7.44 14.67 3.65
C PRO A 128 -6.13 15.34 4.08
N LYS A 129 -5.35 14.64 4.91
CA LYS A 129 -4.13 15.22 5.47
C LYS A 129 -2.98 15.02 4.48
N GLU A 130 -2.47 16.11 3.93
CA GLU A 130 -1.22 16.09 3.17
C GLU A 130 -0.07 15.77 4.12
N VAL A 131 0.66 14.71 3.82
CA VAL A 131 1.90 14.37 4.52
C VAL A 131 3.06 14.77 3.61
N PRO A 132 3.88 15.76 4.00
CA PRO A 132 5.02 16.16 3.20
C PRO A 132 6.03 15.00 3.10
N ALA A 133 6.64 14.85 1.93
CA ALA A 133 7.70 13.87 1.74
C ALA A 133 8.94 14.29 2.55
N ILE A 134 9.23 13.56 3.63
CA ILE A 134 10.44 13.75 4.44
C ILE A 134 11.49 12.75 3.96
N PRO A 135 12.66 13.19 3.45
CA PRO A 135 13.73 12.28 3.01
C PRO A 135 14.03 11.21 4.06
N ASN A 136 14.23 9.96 3.62
CA ASN A 136 14.45 8.77 4.47
C ASN A 136 13.33 8.42 5.46
N SER A 137 12.15 9.04 5.35
CA SER A 137 11.00 8.64 6.15
C SER A 137 10.34 7.36 5.63
N MET A 138 9.67 6.66 6.55
CA MET A 138 8.79 5.54 6.21
C MET A 138 7.80 5.94 5.11
N ALA A 139 7.16 7.10 5.26
CA ALA A 139 6.21 7.67 4.32
C ALA A 139 6.77 7.78 2.89
N ASN A 140 8.02 8.20 2.73
CA ASN A 140 8.65 8.27 1.41
C ASN A 140 8.83 6.87 0.78
N ARG A 141 9.18 5.86 1.57
CA ARG A 141 9.29 4.48 1.06
C ARG A 141 7.93 3.93 0.62
N ILE A 142 6.85 4.27 1.35
CA ILE A 142 5.47 3.96 0.94
C ILE A 142 5.16 4.59 -0.41
N LEU A 143 5.42 5.89 -0.53
CA LEU A 143 5.17 6.67 -1.73
C LEU A 143 5.94 6.11 -2.93
N GLU A 144 7.25 5.92 -2.80
CA GLU A 144 8.10 5.39 -3.87
C GLU A 144 7.62 4.02 -4.35
N MET A 145 7.29 3.11 -3.43
CA MET A 145 6.81 1.78 -3.80
C MET A 145 5.42 1.86 -4.48
N ALA A 146 4.51 2.68 -3.99
CA ALA A 146 3.21 2.88 -4.64
C ALA A 146 3.37 3.38 -6.08
N CYS A 147 4.34 4.27 -6.31
CA CYS A 147 4.66 4.80 -7.64
C CYS A 147 5.32 3.78 -8.56
N VAL A 148 6.23 2.95 -8.06
CA VAL A 148 6.82 1.83 -8.81
C VAL A 148 5.74 0.84 -9.23
N LEU A 149 4.84 0.46 -8.30
CA LEU A 149 3.75 -0.45 -8.60
C LEU A 149 2.75 0.14 -9.61
N ASN A 150 2.46 1.45 -9.53
CA ASN A 150 1.67 2.15 -10.55
C ASN A 150 2.36 2.10 -11.93
N TYR A 151 3.66 2.37 -11.99
CA TYR A 151 4.43 2.31 -13.23
C TYR A 151 4.37 0.93 -13.88
N ILE A 152 4.62 -0.14 -13.11
CA ILE A 152 4.56 -1.53 -13.57
C ILE A 152 3.15 -1.94 -14.02
N LYS A 153 2.10 -1.33 -13.46
CA LYS A 153 0.72 -1.63 -13.85
C LYS A 153 0.34 -1.01 -15.20
N ASN A 154 0.96 0.12 -15.54
CA ASN A 154 0.68 0.87 -16.76
C ASN A 154 1.66 0.56 -17.91
N ASN A 155 2.70 -0.26 -17.68
CA ASN A 155 3.72 -0.68 -18.67
C ASN A 155 4.00 -2.18 -18.54
#